data_AF-A0A934V4P7-F1
#
_entry.id   AF-A0A934V4P7-F1
#
_cell.length_a   1.000
_cell.length_b   1.000
_cell.length_c   1.000
_cell.angle_alpha   90.00
_cell.angle_beta   90.00
_cell.angle_gamma   90.00
#
_symmetry.space_group_name_H-M   'P 1'
#
loop_
_entity.id
_entity.type
_entity.pdbx_description
1 polymer ?
#
loop_
_entity_poly.entity_id
_entity_poly.type
_entity_poly.pdbx_seq_one_letter_code
_entity_poly.pdbx_strand_id
1 'polypeptide(L)'
;MAEATVVDSRATEQVCDGPVCVTAIHENELARRSGPGERALRLLATLPGAPSRIAEVDHAVSPDEVPPRAGDTVLVDLMTPSLRSATEPDDVTRSLLAGAGTPSCYPAWEETTDAALHERAARTVMAGWFTGEPTPLRGHSVSDVDLRPVLERSWAALRALPDEEQRSRVIAVREAGLTCRGDQLEILTGGTTG
;
A
#
# COMPACT_ATOMS: atom_id res chain seq x y z
N MET A 1 27.74 -13.18 17.28
CA MET A 1 27.59 -14.23 16.25
C MET A 1 26.18 -14.09 15.74
N ALA A 2 25.99 -13.76 14.45
CA ALA A 2 24.64 -13.71 13.88
C ALA A 2 24.17 -15.16 13.70
N GLU A 3 23.10 -15.54 14.40
CA GLU A 3 22.46 -16.82 14.21
C GLU A 3 21.79 -16.78 12.83
N ALA A 4 22.28 -17.60 11.89
CA ALA A 4 21.68 -17.70 10.57
C ALA A 4 20.27 -18.28 10.74
N THR A 5 19.27 -17.42 10.65
CA THR A 5 17.87 -17.82 10.76
C THR A 5 17.52 -18.63 9.52
N VAL A 6 17.24 -19.92 9.71
CA VAL A 6 16.81 -20.80 8.60
C VAL A 6 15.32 -20.56 8.37
N VAL A 7 14.97 -20.09 7.18
CA VAL A 7 13.58 -19.95 6.75
C VAL A 7 12.98 -21.34 6.55
N ASP A 8 11.83 -21.62 7.18
CA ASP A 8 11.09 -22.86 6.94
C ASP A 8 10.40 -22.78 5.57
N SER A 9 10.88 -23.58 4.62
CA SER A 9 10.35 -23.64 3.26
C SER A 9 8.87 -24.03 3.18
N ARG A 10 8.34 -24.79 4.16
CA ARG A 10 6.92 -25.15 4.19
C ARG A 10 6.07 -24.00 4.71
N ALA A 11 6.57 -23.26 5.69
CA ALA A 11 5.85 -22.11 6.24
C ALA A 11 5.68 -20.98 5.22
N THR A 12 6.61 -20.88 4.26
CA THR A 12 6.72 -19.80 3.27
C THR A 12 6.17 -20.19 1.89
N GLU A 13 5.75 -21.44 1.70
CA GLU A 13 5.08 -21.90 0.49
C GLU A 13 3.80 -21.08 0.23
N GLN A 14 3.58 -20.71 -1.02
CA GLN A 14 2.42 -19.88 -1.40
C GLN A 14 1.16 -20.75 -1.55
N VAL A 15 0.12 -20.41 -0.79
CA VAL A 15 -1.23 -20.97 -0.91
C VAL A 15 -2.14 -19.91 -1.51
N CYS A 16 -2.84 -20.25 -2.59
CA CYS A 16 -3.60 -19.28 -3.38
C CYS A 16 -5.07 -19.63 -3.49
N ASP A 17 -5.91 -18.59 -3.51
CA ASP A 17 -7.29 -18.61 -3.93
C ASP A 17 -7.45 -17.57 -5.05
N GLY A 18 -7.59 -18.08 -6.28
CA GLY A 18 -7.53 -17.24 -7.48
C GLY A 18 -6.22 -16.45 -7.57
N PRO A 19 -6.27 -15.12 -7.79
CA PRO A 19 -5.08 -14.26 -7.92
C PRO A 19 -4.52 -13.79 -6.57
N VAL A 20 -5.04 -14.27 -5.44
CA VAL A 20 -4.61 -13.87 -4.09
C VAL A 20 -3.88 -15.03 -3.45
N CYS A 21 -2.63 -14.80 -3.05
CA CYS A 21 -1.79 -15.79 -2.41
C CYS A 21 -1.27 -15.29 -1.07
N VAL A 22 -1.23 -16.20 -0.10
CA VAL A 22 -0.62 -16.00 1.21
C VAL A 22 0.43 -17.09 1.43
N THR A 23 1.31 -16.91 2.39
CA THR A 23 2.20 -17.98 2.84
C THR A 23 1.41 -19.04 3.61
N ALA A 24 1.88 -20.28 3.64
CA ALA A 24 1.20 -21.39 4.30
C ALA A 24 0.98 -21.14 5.81
N ILE A 25 1.88 -20.40 6.47
CA ILE A 25 1.69 -20.01 7.87
C ILE A 25 0.47 -19.09 8.08
N HIS A 26 0.03 -18.39 7.03
CA HIS A 26 -1.14 -17.52 7.03
C HIS A 26 -2.29 -18.06 6.17
N GLU A 27 -2.31 -19.36 5.86
CA GLU A 27 -3.38 -19.99 5.06
C GLU A 27 -4.78 -19.70 5.65
N ASN A 28 -4.90 -19.64 6.97
CA ASN A 28 -6.17 -19.32 7.65
C ASN A 28 -6.69 -17.91 7.35
N GLU A 29 -5.83 -17.00 6.86
CA GLU A 29 -6.20 -15.65 6.48
C GLU A 29 -6.71 -15.56 5.04
N LEU A 30 -6.42 -16.57 4.21
CA LEU A 30 -6.69 -16.54 2.77
C LEU A 30 -8.16 -16.23 2.47
N ALA A 31 -9.09 -16.96 3.10
CA ALA A 31 -10.53 -16.76 2.90
C ALA A 31 -11.01 -15.33 3.25
N ARG A 32 -10.37 -14.65 4.22
CA ARG A 32 -10.68 -13.25 4.56
C ARG A 32 -10.11 -12.28 3.52
N ARG A 33 -9.01 -12.65 2.85
CA ARG A 33 -8.27 -11.77 1.93
C ARG A 33 -8.71 -11.92 0.48
N SER A 34 -9.16 -13.08 0.01
CA SER A 34 -9.45 -13.34 -1.41
C SER A 34 -10.44 -12.34 -2.00
N GLY A 35 -11.63 -12.22 -1.42
CA GLY A 35 -12.68 -11.32 -1.93
C GLY A 35 -12.27 -9.83 -1.98
N PRO A 36 -11.76 -9.26 -0.88
CA PRO A 36 -11.18 -7.91 -0.89
C PRO A 36 -10.00 -7.75 -1.85
N GLY A 37 -9.15 -8.77 -1.97
CA GLY A 37 -7.98 -8.76 -2.84
C GLY A 37 -8.36 -8.70 -4.32
N GLU A 38 -9.29 -9.54 -4.75
CA GLU A 38 -9.83 -9.46 -6.11
C GLU A 38 -10.49 -8.11 -6.40
N ARG A 39 -11.18 -7.53 -5.42
CA ARG A 39 -11.75 -6.18 -5.55
C ARG A 39 -10.66 -5.13 -5.76
N ALA A 40 -9.58 -5.18 -4.98
CA ALA A 40 -8.44 -4.28 -5.15
C ALA A 40 -7.83 -4.42 -6.55
N LEU A 41 -7.59 -5.65 -7.02
CA LEU A 41 -7.06 -5.90 -8.38
C LEU A 41 -7.97 -5.32 -9.48
N ARG A 42 -9.29 -5.46 -9.35
CA ARG A 42 -10.24 -4.87 -10.32
C ARG A 42 -10.16 -3.34 -10.35
N LEU A 43 -9.97 -2.68 -9.21
CA LEU A 43 -9.83 -1.23 -9.14
C LEU A 43 -8.48 -0.77 -9.72
N LEU A 44 -7.40 -1.50 -9.41
CA LEU A 44 -6.06 -1.23 -9.94
C LEU A 44 -5.98 -1.44 -11.46
N ALA A 45 -6.78 -2.34 -12.02
CA ALA A 45 -6.83 -2.62 -13.47
C ALA A 45 -7.19 -1.40 -14.34
N THR A 46 -7.65 -0.30 -13.73
CA THR A 46 -7.86 0.99 -14.42
C THR A 46 -6.55 1.71 -14.79
N LEU A 47 -5.42 1.29 -14.21
CA LEU A 47 -4.09 1.84 -14.50
C LEU A 47 -3.37 1.06 -15.61
N PRO A 48 -2.49 1.71 -16.39
CA PRO A 48 -1.57 1.01 -17.27
C PRO A 48 -0.61 0.13 -16.47
N GLY A 49 -0.30 -1.06 -16.98
CA GLY A 49 0.62 -2.00 -16.31
C GLY A 49 0.16 -2.41 -14.91
N ALA A 50 -1.17 -2.46 -14.69
CA ALA A 50 -1.75 -2.81 -13.41
C ALA A 50 -1.35 -4.21 -12.95
N PRO A 51 -1.19 -4.43 -11.63
CA PRO A 51 -0.92 -5.75 -11.11
C PRO A 51 -2.11 -6.68 -11.35
N SER A 52 -1.81 -7.96 -11.61
CA SER A 52 -2.81 -9.01 -11.81
C SER A 52 -2.84 -10.02 -10.67
N ARG A 53 -1.97 -9.87 -9.67
CA ARG A 53 -1.81 -10.79 -8.54
C ARG A 53 -1.57 -10.03 -7.24
N ILE A 54 -2.03 -10.59 -6.13
CA ILE A 54 -1.60 -10.24 -4.77
C ILE A 54 -0.84 -11.45 -4.22
N ALA A 55 0.32 -11.21 -3.65
CA ALA A 55 1.10 -12.26 -3.00
C ALA A 55 1.69 -11.75 -1.69
N GLU A 56 1.56 -12.54 -0.64
CA GLU A 56 2.33 -12.31 0.56
C GLU A 56 3.81 -12.55 0.30
N VAL A 57 4.66 -11.69 0.85
CA VAL A 57 6.11 -11.88 0.87
C VAL A 57 6.48 -13.19 1.59
N ASP A 58 7.47 -13.89 1.08
CA ASP A 58 7.87 -15.23 1.53
C ASP A 58 8.84 -15.23 2.71
N HIS A 59 9.01 -14.09 3.38
CA HIS A 59 9.88 -13.92 4.52
C HIS A 59 9.37 -12.81 5.43
N ALA A 60 9.83 -12.81 6.69
CA ALA A 60 9.58 -11.68 7.59
C ALA A 60 10.40 -10.47 7.10
N VAL A 61 9.72 -9.40 6.72
CA VAL A 61 10.37 -8.14 6.33
C VAL A 61 11.03 -7.54 7.57
N SER A 62 12.33 -7.29 7.50
CA SER A 62 13.05 -6.69 8.62
C SER A 62 12.57 -5.25 8.87
N PRO A 63 12.53 -4.75 10.12
CA PRO A 63 12.20 -3.36 10.38
C PRO A 63 13.06 -2.35 9.63
N ASP A 64 14.31 -2.72 9.30
CA ASP A 64 15.29 -1.89 8.56
C ASP A 64 15.21 -2.08 7.03
N GLU A 65 14.39 -3.02 6.57
CA GLU A 65 14.26 -3.34 5.16
C GLU A 65 13.17 -2.48 4.51
N VAL A 66 13.46 -1.99 3.31
CA VAL A 66 12.43 -1.39 2.47
C VAL A 66 11.68 -2.53 1.76
N PRO A 67 10.35 -2.69 1.95
CA PRO A 67 9.64 -3.90 1.52
C PRO A 67 9.79 -4.21 0.03
N PRO A 68 9.88 -5.49 -0.37
CA PRO A 68 10.02 -5.88 -1.77
C PRO A 68 8.82 -5.43 -2.60
N ARG A 69 9.06 -5.05 -3.86
CA ARG A 69 8.03 -4.51 -4.77
C ARG A 69 8.14 -5.10 -6.17
N ALA A 70 6.99 -5.25 -6.82
CA ALA A 70 6.85 -5.74 -8.18
C ALA A 70 5.83 -4.91 -8.96
N GLY A 71 6.04 -4.77 -10.26
CA GLY A 71 5.14 -3.99 -11.12
C GLY A 71 3.82 -4.71 -11.42
N ASP A 72 3.85 -6.03 -11.49
CA ASP A 72 2.73 -6.91 -11.88
C ASP A 72 2.04 -7.61 -10.69
N THR A 73 2.61 -7.46 -9.49
CA THR A 73 2.14 -8.11 -8.26
C THR A 73 2.11 -7.12 -7.11
N VAL A 74 0.98 -7.03 -6.41
CA VAL A 74 0.91 -6.33 -5.13
C VAL A 74 1.52 -7.25 -4.08
N LEU A 75 2.77 -6.97 -3.71
CA LEU A 75 3.47 -7.66 -2.64
C LEU A 75 3.03 -7.09 -1.29
N VAL A 76 2.63 -7.98 -0.39
CA VAL A 76 2.12 -7.60 0.94
C VAL A 76 2.86 -8.33 2.03
N ASP A 77 3.10 -7.63 3.14
CA ASP A 77 3.39 -8.27 4.41
C ASP A 77 2.12 -8.17 5.27
N LEU A 78 1.54 -9.33 5.61
CA LEU A 78 0.29 -9.39 6.39
C LEU A 78 0.46 -8.88 7.82
N MET A 79 1.71 -8.75 8.30
CA MET A 79 2.04 -8.21 9.61
C MET A 79 2.17 -6.70 9.62
N THR A 80 2.11 -6.05 8.45
CA THR A 80 2.06 -4.59 8.37
C THR A 80 0.87 -4.05 9.17
N PRO A 81 1.01 -2.91 9.86
CA PRO A 81 -0.04 -2.42 10.76
C PRO A 81 -1.40 -2.23 10.08
N SER A 82 -1.42 -1.75 8.83
CA SER A 82 -2.65 -1.55 8.05
C SER A 82 -3.38 -2.85 7.73
N LEU A 83 -2.68 -3.89 7.28
CA LEU A 83 -3.29 -5.18 6.96
C LEU A 83 -3.63 -6.00 8.20
N ARG A 84 -2.78 -5.95 9.23
CA ARG A 84 -3.01 -6.64 10.51
C ARG A 84 -4.22 -6.06 11.26
N SER A 85 -4.42 -4.75 11.19
CA SER A 85 -5.56 -4.06 11.83
C SER A 85 -6.82 -3.98 10.96
N ALA A 86 -6.76 -4.41 9.69
CA ALA A 86 -7.92 -4.44 8.81
C ALA A 86 -8.82 -5.64 9.12
N THR A 87 -9.88 -5.39 9.90
CA THR A 87 -10.89 -6.39 10.27
C THR A 87 -12.03 -6.47 9.26
N GLU A 88 -12.40 -5.35 8.63
CA GLU A 88 -13.48 -5.27 7.66
C GLU A 88 -12.96 -5.48 6.22
N PRO A 89 -13.75 -6.10 5.32
CA PRO A 89 -13.40 -6.28 3.91
C PRO A 89 -12.94 -5.00 3.19
N ASP A 90 -13.58 -3.88 3.49
CA ASP A 90 -13.26 -2.59 2.87
C ASP A 90 -11.92 -2.03 3.39
N ASP A 91 -11.56 -2.29 4.65
CA ASP A 91 -10.24 -1.90 5.18
C ASP A 91 -9.12 -2.70 4.53
N VAL A 92 -9.35 -3.99 4.23
CA VAL A 92 -8.40 -4.83 3.48
C VAL A 92 -8.23 -4.28 2.07
N THR A 93 -9.34 -4.02 1.38
CA THR A 93 -9.33 -3.46 0.03
C THR A 93 -8.57 -2.13 0.00
N ARG A 94 -8.88 -1.21 0.92
CA ARG A 94 -8.22 0.10 1.02
C ARG A 94 -6.72 -0.02 1.29
N SER A 95 -6.31 -0.94 2.16
CA SER A 95 -4.90 -1.18 2.47
C SER A 95 -4.13 -1.69 1.25
N LEU A 96 -4.74 -2.53 0.42
CA LEU A 96 -4.16 -3.03 -0.84
C LEU A 96 -4.09 -1.97 -1.94
N LEU A 97 -4.99 -0.98 -1.92
CA LEU A 97 -5.01 0.13 -2.87
C LEU A 97 -4.04 1.25 -2.51
N ALA A 98 -3.53 1.28 -1.28
CA ALA A 98 -2.53 2.24 -0.84
C ALA A 98 -1.33 2.24 -1.80
N GLY A 99 -0.90 3.43 -2.21
CA GLY A 99 0.19 3.57 -3.20
C GLY A 99 -0.15 3.03 -4.60
N ALA A 100 -1.44 2.82 -4.92
CA ALA A 100 -1.89 2.05 -6.08
C ALA A 100 -1.24 0.65 -6.17
N GLY A 101 -1.18 -0.04 -5.04
CA GLY A 101 -0.68 -1.42 -4.94
C GLY A 101 0.83 -1.53 -4.78
N THR A 102 1.53 -0.43 -4.45
CA THR A 102 2.95 -0.47 -4.08
C THR A 102 3.10 -0.50 -2.57
N PRO A 103 4.12 -1.19 -2.01
CA PRO A 103 4.39 -1.15 -0.56
C PRO A 103 5.01 0.20 -0.16
N SER A 104 5.23 0.40 1.15
CA SER A 104 5.89 1.60 1.69
C SER A 104 7.30 1.77 1.10
N CYS A 105 7.70 3.02 0.85
CA CYS A 105 9.07 3.35 0.49
C CYS A 105 10.02 3.54 1.67
N TYR A 106 9.48 3.54 2.89
CA TYR A 106 10.24 3.72 4.12
C TYR A 106 10.24 2.42 4.95
N PRO A 107 11.39 2.08 5.58
CA PRO A 107 11.45 1.02 6.57
C PRO A 107 10.61 1.41 7.80
N ALA A 108 10.20 0.41 8.59
CA ALA A 108 9.26 0.61 9.69
C ALA A 108 9.78 1.60 10.75
N TRP A 109 11.09 1.67 10.98
CA TRP A 109 11.68 2.57 11.98
C TRP A 109 11.69 4.06 11.55
N GLU A 110 11.52 4.37 10.26
CA GLU A 110 11.46 5.74 9.73
C GLU A 110 10.04 6.29 9.62
N GLU A 111 9.03 5.55 10.12
CA GLU A 111 7.60 5.87 9.94
C GLU A 111 7.15 7.23 10.51
N THR A 112 7.97 7.84 11.37
CA THR A 112 7.68 9.13 12.03
C THR A 112 8.38 10.33 11.39
N THR A 113 9.16 10.13 10.34
CA THR A 113 9.83 11.22 9.61
C THR A 113 8.83 12.02 8.76
N ASP A 114 9.09 13.30 8.51
CA ASP A 114 8.24 14.14 7.65
C ASP A 114 8.05 13.53 6.25
N ALA A 115 9.10 12.92 5.70
CA ALA A 115 9.06 12.28 4.40
C ALA A 115 8.18 11.01 4.40
N ALA A 116 8.19 10.23 5.49
CA ALA A 116 7.27 9.10 5.68
C ALA A 116 5.82 9.57 5.89
N LEU A 117 5.60 10.71 6.57
CA LEU A 117 4.27 11.32 6.70
C LEU A 117 3.70 11.75 5.35
N HIS A 118 4.52 12.38 4.50
CA HIS A 118 4.15 12.76 3.14
C HIS A 118 3.77 11.54 2.30
N GLU A 119 4.61 10.51 2.31
CA GLU A 119 4.35 9.27 1.58
C GLU A 119 3.07 8.60 2.08
N ARG A 120 2.86 8.53 3.40
CA ARG A 120 1.63 7.98 3.97
C ARG A 120 0.37 8.76 3.57
N ALA A 121 0.44 10.09 3.54
CA ALA A 121 -0.64 10.93 3.04
C ALA A 121 -0.94 10.61 1.56
N ALA A 122 0.10 10.56 0.72
CA ALA A 122 -0.03 10.25 -0.70
C ALA A 122 -0.67 8.87 -0.92
N ARG A 123 -0.20 7.85 -0.21
CA ARG A 123 -0.77 6.49 -0.25
C ARG A 123 -2.25 6.45 0.13
N THR A 124 -2.63 7.21 1.16
CA THR A 124 -4.01 7.29 1.64
C THR A 124 -4.91 8.00 0.61
N VAL A 125 -4.44 9.12 0.04
CA VAL A 125 -5.13 9.84 -1.04
C VAL A 125 -5.29 8.93 -2.27
N MET A 126 -4.27 8.16 -2.64
CA MET A 126 -4.34 7.22 -3.76
C MET A 126 -5.38 6.13 -3.52
N ALA A 127 -5.42 5.52 -2.34
CA ALA A 127 -6.46 4.56 -2.00
C ALA A 127 -7.85 5.21 -2.12
N GLY A 128 -7.97 6.44 -1.61
CA GLY A 128 -9.20 7.23 -1.70
C GLY A 128 -9.62 7.60 -3.11
N TRP A 129 -8.69 7.76 -4.05
CA TRP A 129 -9.02 8.01 -5.45
C TRP A 129 -9.76 6.82 -6.07
N PHE A 130 -9.39 5.59 -5.71
CA PHE A 130 -10.09 4.38 -6.16
C PHE A 130 -11.42 4.15 -5.43
N THR A 131 -11.49 4.46 -4.13
CA THR A 131 -12.67 4.17 -3.30
C THR A 131 -13.67 5.33 -3.22
N GLY A 132 -13.28 6.53 -3.65
CA GLY A 132 -14.08 7.76 -3.59
C GLY A 132 -13.90 8.58 -2.30
N GLU A 133 -13.12 8.11 -1.33
CA GLU A 133 -12.90 8.80 -0.05
C GLU A 133 -11.51 8.54 0.57
N PRO A 134 -10.79 9.56 1.06
CA PRO A 134 -9.44 9.43 1.61
C PRO A 134 -9.47 9.00 3.08
N THR A 135 -10.04 7.84 3.40
CA THR A 135 -10.05 7.34 4.79
C THR A 135 -8.64 6.92 5.22
N PRO A 136 -8.12 7.37 6.38
CA PRO A 136 -6.84 6.92 6.90
C PRO A 136 -6.72 5.39 7.01
N LEU A 137 -5.54 4.87 6.68
CA LEU A 137 -5.19 3.47 6.90
C LEU A 137 -5.06 3.20 8.41
N ARG A 138 -5.65 2.09 8.87
CA ARG A 138 -5.66 1.71 10.29
C ARG A 138 -4.28 1.26 10.78
N GLY A 139 -4.11 1.21 12.11
CA GLY A 139 -3.05 0.44 12.78
C GLY A 139 -1.70 1.12 12.94
N HIS A 140 -1.44 2.25 12.28
CA HIS A 140 -0.15 2.93 12.39
C HIS A 140 -0.01 3.79 13.67
N SER A 141 1.24 4.05 14.06
CA SER A 141 1.64 4.74 15.30
C SER A 141 1.47 6.26 15.26
N VAL A 142 1.69 6.91 14.10
CA VAL A 142 1.42 8.34 13.93
C VAL A 142 -0.06 8.59 14.09
N SER A 143 -0.39 9.57 14.93
CA SER A 143 -1.77 9.93 15.23
C SER A 143 -2.49 10.38 13.95
N ASP A 144 -3.73 9.93 13.77
CA ASP A 144 -4.59 10.44 12.70
C ASP A 144 -4.79 11.96 12.78
N VAL A 145 -4.50 12.56 13.94
CA VAL A 145 -4.55 14.02 14.15
C VAL A 145 -3.48 14.74 13.34
N ASP A 146 -2.27 14.21 13.25
CA ASP A 146 -1.15 14.84 12.54
C ASP A 146 -1.27 14.66 11.02
N LEU A 147 -1.80 13.50 10.59
CA LEU A 147 -1.98 13.17 9.17
C LEU A 147 -3.14 13.94 8.52
N ARG A 148 -4.23 14.16 9.27
CA ARG A 148 -5.50 14.65 8.71
C ARG A 148 -5.39 16.00 7.97
N PRO A 149 -4.69 17.03 8.48
CA PRO A 149 -4.57 18.30 7.75
C PRO A 149 -3.88 18.15 6.39
N VAL A 150 -2.82 17.33 6.33
CA VAL A 150 -2.08 17.05 5.08
C VAL A 150 -2.97 16.25 4.12
N LEU A 151 -3.67 15.25 4.64
CA LEU A 151 -4.58 14.39 3.88
C LEU A 151 -5.74 15.18 3.26
N GLU A 152 -6.42 16.02 4.04
CA GLU A 152 -7.54 16.84 3.57
C GLU A 152 -7.10 17.82 2.47
N ARG A 153 -5.98 18.52 2.67
CA ARG A 153 -5.44 19.44 1.64
C ARG A 153 -5.07 18.70 0.35
N SER A 154 -4.40 17.56 0.49
CA SER A 154 -3.92 16.78 -0.67
C SER A 154 -5.06 16.15 -1.44
N TRP A 155 -6.09 15.65 -0.73
CA TRP A 155 -7.32 15.18 -1.35
C TRP A 155 -8.05 16.30 -2.10
N ALA A 156 -8.21 17.47 -1.47
CA ALA A 156 -8.85 18.62 -2.11
C ALA A 156 -8.08 19.07 -3.37
N ALA A 157 -6.74 19.12 -3.29
CA ALA A 157 -5.88 19.48 -4.41
C ALA A 157 -6.05 18.51 -5.59
N LEU A 158 -6.03 17.19 -5.33
CA LEU A 158 -6.25 16.19 -6.36
C LEU A 158 -7.67 16.31 -6.96
N ARG A 159 -8.71 16.40 -6.12
CA ARG A 159 -10.11 16.45 -6.58
C ARG A 159 -10.49 17.73 -7.31
N ALA A 160 -9.71 18.80 -7.19
CA ALA A 160 -9.90 20.03 -7.95
C ALA A 160 -9.48 19.90 -9.43
N LEU A 161 -8.74 18.85 -9.79
CA LEU A 161 -8.22 18.64 -11.14
C LEU A 161 -9.24 17.91 -12.03
N PRO A 162 -9.15 18.04 -13.36
CA PRO A 162 -9.88 17.17 -14.28
C PRO A 162 -9.53 15.68 -14.08
N ASP A 163 -10.47 14.78 -14.35
CA ASP A 163 -10.30 13.33 -14.10
C ASP A 163 -9.07 12.74 -14.81
N GLU A 164 -8.75 13.21 -16.02
CA GLU A 164 -7.56 12.77 -16.77
C GLU A 164 -6.26 13.17 -16.07
N GLU A 165 -6.21 14.39 -15.54
CA GLU A 165 -5.06 14.91 -14.80
C GLU A 165 -4.90 14.17 -13.45
N GLN A 166 -6.01 13.90 -12.75
CA GLN A 166 -5.98 13.05 -11.55
C GLN A 166 -5.39 11.67 -11.85
N ARG A 167 -5.85 11.04 -12.94
CA ARG A 167 -5.36 9.73 -13.38
C ARG A 167 -3.88 9.78 -13.72
N SER A 168 -3.43 10.80 -14.45
CA SER A 168 -2.02 11.02 -14.81
C SER A 168 -1.13 11.09 -13.56
N ARG A 169 -1.55 11.84 -12.53
CA ARG A 169 -0.81 11.96 -11.27
C ARG A 169 -0.79 10.66 -10.49
N VAL A 170 -1.91 9.93 -10.40
CA VAL A 170 -1.96 8.61 -9.76
C VAL A 170 -1.00 7.63 -10.43
N ILE A 171 -0.90 7.65 -11.76
CA ILE A 171 0.07 6.82 -12.51
C ILE A 171 1.50 7.22 -12.13
N ALA A 172 1.83 8.51 -12.14
CA ALA A 172 3.16 8.99 -11.79
C ALA A 172 3.56 8.65 -10.36
N VAL A 173 2.64 8.76 -9.39
CA VAL A 173 2.91 8.36 -8.01
C VAL A 173 3.13 6.85 -7.90
N ARG A 174 2.39 6.04 -8.66
CA ARG A 174 2.63 4.59 -8.69
C ARG A 174 4.03 4.26 -9.23
N GLU A 175 4.48 4.93 -10.28
CA GLU A 175 5.84 4.77 -10.83
C GLU A 175 6.91 5.19 -9.81
N ALA A 176 6.67 6.29 -9.09
CA ALA A 176 7.50 6.73 -7.97
C ALA A 176 7.53 5.68 -6.85
N GLY A 177 6.39 5.09 -6.49
CA GLY A 177 6.29 4.03 -5.47
C GLY A 177 6.99 2.73 -5.87
N LEU A 178 6.99 2.37 -7.16
CA LEU A 178 7.72 1.20 -7.65
C LEU A 178 9.25 1.38 -7.59
N THR A 179 9.74 2.62 -7.63
CA THR A 179 11.18 2.92 -7.65
C THR A 179 11.69 3.55 -6.36
N CYS A 180 10.79 3.97 -5.47
CA CYS A 180 11.03 4.82 -4.32
C CYS A 180 11.86 6.06 -4.63
N ARG A 181 11.47 6.77 -5.69
CA ARG A 181 12.11 8.02 -6.11
C ARG A 181 11.08 9.14 -6.21
N GLY A 182 11.45 10.30 -5.67
CA GLY A 182 10.62 11.50 -5.65
C GLY A 182 9.66 11.53 -4.46
N ASP A 183 9.17 12.72 -4.14
CA ASP A 183 8.13 12.91 -3.14
C ASP A 183 6.76 12.61 -3.79
N GLN A 184 6.16 11.51 -3.34
CA GLN A 184 4.87 11.03 -3.84
C GLN A 184 3.74 12.04 -3.61
N LEU A 185 3.79 12.81 -2.52
CA LEU A 185 2.78 13.82 -2.22
C LEU A 185 2.93 15.05 -3.11
N GLU A 186 4.16 15.48 -3.37
CA GLU A 186 4.43 16.57 -4.31
C GLU A 186 4.00 16.20 -5.73
N ILE A 187 4.28 14.99 -6.19
CA ILE A 187 3.83 14.49 -7.50
C ILE A 187 2.29 14.51 -7.57
N LEU A 188 1.63 14.04 -6.51
CA LEU A 188 0.17 13.95 -6.46
C LEU A 188 -0.51 15.33 -6.47
N THR A 189 0.09 16.30 -5.80
CA THR A 189 -0.49 17.64 -5.61
C THR A 189 0.06 18.68 -6.59
N GLY A 190 1.15 18.38 -7.28
CA GLY A 190 1.87 19.35 -8.13
C GLY A 190 2.61 20.40 -7.30
N GLY A 191 3.00 20.07 -6.06
CA GLY A 191 3.72 20.96 -5.15
C GLY A 191 2.88 22.05 -4.48
N THR A 192 1.54 21.96 -4.55
CA THR A 192 0.64 23.01 -4.04
C THR A 192 0.31 22.88 -2.54
N THR A 193 1.04 22.06 -1.78
CA THR A 193 0.75 21.74 -0.37
C THR A 193 1.45 22.63 0.66
N GLY A 194 2.08 23.72 0.21
CA GLY A 194 2.77 24.71 1.06
C GLY A 194 1.88 25.43 2.05
#